data_AF-A0A7J3DM52-F1
#
_entry.id   AF-A0A7J3DM52-F1
#
_cell.length_a   1.000
_cell.length_b   1.000
_cell.length_c   1.000
_cell.angle_alpha   90.00
_cell.angle_beta   90.00
_cell.angle_gamma   90.00
#
_symmetry.space_group_name_H-M   'P 1'
#
loop_
_entity.id
_entity.type
_entity.pdbx_description
1 polymer ?
#
loop_
_entity_poly.entity_id
_entity_poly.type
_entity_poly.pdbx_seq_one_letter_code
_entity_poly.pdbx_strand_id
1 'polypeptide(L)' 'MMCLEADERKGIAELKLSKAFYPPKIINNAIKQFKGVKITKKEANGYFHITMKCENSSAEKLALEFCNYVLASMKTSLI' A
#
# COMPACT_ATOMS: atom_id res chain seq x y z
N MET A 1 -0.62 -4.24 12.27
CA MET A 1 -1.43 -5.18 11.47
C MET A 1 -1.66 -4.62 10.07
N MET A 2 -1.51 -5.46 9.02
CA MET A 2 -1.72 -5.15 7.60
C MET A 2 -2.64 -6.21 7.00
N CYS A 3 -3.64 -5.79 6.22
CA CYS A 3 -4.51 -6.69 5.46
C CYS A 3 -4.56 -6.25 3.99
N LEU A 4 -4.62 -7.23 3.08
CA LEU A 4 -4.70 -7.06 1.63
C LEU A 4 -5.92 -7.85 1.10
N GLU A 5 -6.73 -7.20 0.28
CA GLU A 5 -7.78 -7.83 -0.52
C GLU A 5 -7.59 -7.41 -1.99
N ALA A 6 -7.64 -8.36 -2.92
CA ALA A 6 -7.46 -8.07 -4.35
C ALA A 6 -8.65 -8.61 -5.17
N ASP A 7 -9.13 -7.79 -6.11
CA ASP A 7 -10.12 -8.14 -7.13
C ASP A 7 -9.44 -8.05 -8.50
N GLU A 8 -8.87 -9.18 -8.93
CA GLU A 8 -8.14 -9.30 -10.20
C GLU A 8 -9.04 -9.04 -11.43
N ARG A 9 -10.36 -9.27 -11.32
CA ARG A 9 -11.29 -9.00 -12.43
C ARG A 9 -11.42 -7.49 -12.68
N LYS A 10 -11.30 -6.69 -11.64
CA LYS A 10 -11.37 -5.22 -11.72
C LYS A 10 -10.00 -4.54 -11.75
N GLY A 11 -8.91 -5.31 -11.58
CA GLY A 11 -7.55 -4.78 -11.46
C GLY A 11 -7.40 -3.88 -10.24
N ILE A 12 -8.10 -4.20 -9.13
CA ILE A 12 -8.10 -3.38 -7.91
C ILE A 12 -7.52 -4.19 -6.75
N ALA A 13 -6.65 -3.56 -5.98
CA ALA A 13 -6.22 -4.07 -4.68
C ALA A 13 -6.47 -3.03 -3.59
N GLU A 14 -6.97 -3.51 -2.44
CA GLU A 14 -7.25 -2.73 -1.26
C GLU A 14 -6.38 -3.16 -0.10
N LEU A 15 -5.78 -2.18 0.56
CA LEU A 15 -4.81 -2.36 1.63
C LEU A 15 -5.27 -1.56 2.84
N LYS A 16 -5.30 -2.22 4.00
CA LYS A 16 -5.58 -1.58 5.29
C LYS A 16 -4.34 -1.68 6.17
N LEU A 17 -3.79 -0.53 6.56
CA LEU A 17 -2.55 -0.39 7.30
C LEU A 17 -2.81 0.35 8.62
N SER A 18 -2.57 -0.29 9.76
CA SER A 18 -2.78 0.36 11.05
C SER A 18 -1.77 1.48 11.30
N LYS A 19 -2.26 2.68 11.63
CA LYS A 19 -1.43 3.85 11.97
C LYS A 19 -0.60 3.65 13.24
N ALA A 20 -0.99 2.70 14.10
CA ALA A 20 -0.23 2.34 15.30
C ALA A 20 1.12 1.66 14.97
N PHE A 21 1.23 1.03 13.80
CA PHE A 21 2.42 0.27 13.40
C PHE A 21 3.17 0.90 12.22
N TYR A 22 2.45 1.60 11.33
CA TYR A 22 3.05 2.16 10.12
C TYR A 22 3.03 3.69 10.19
N PRO A 23 4.19 4.38 10.22
CA PRO A 23 4.25 5.82 10.25
C PRO A 23 3.73 6.45 8.96
N PRO A 24 3.00 7.57 9.01
CA PRO A 24 2.49 8.26 7.83
C PRO A 24 3.59 8.61 6.81
N LYS A 25 4.80 8.96 7.28
CA LYS A 25 5.94 9.31 6.42
C LYS A 25 6.34 8.14 5.50
N ILE A 26 6.38 6.92 6.02
CA ILE A 26 6.74 5.72 5.26
C ILE A 26 5.68 5.43 4.19
N ILE A 27 4.40 5.47 4.58
CA ILE A 27 3.29 5.23 3.65
C ILE A 27 3.26 6.27 2.54
N ASN A 28 3.39 7.56 2.88
CA ASN A 28 3.44 8.64 1.90
C ASN A 28 4.63 8.52 0.95
N ASN A 29 5.78 8.04 1.44
CA ASN A 29 6.94 7.82 0.59
C ASN A 29 6.75 6.63 -0.35
N ALA A 30 6.18 5.52 0.14
CA ALA A 30 5.84 4.36 -0.67
C ALA A 30 4.89 4.71 -1.83
N ILE A 31 3.85 5.50 -1.56
CA ILE A 31 2.91 5.96 -2.59
C ILE A 31 3.62 6.79 -3.67
N LYS A 32 4.55 7.66 -3.29
CA LYS A 32 5.31 8.50 -4.25
C LYS A 32 6.26 7.71 -5.14
N GLN A 33 6.78 6.59 -4.65
CA GLN A 33 7.77 5.77 -5.35
C GLN A 33 7.12 4.81 -6.35
N PHE A 34 5.90 4.37 -6.09
CA PHE A 34 5.12 3.58 -7.03
C PHE A 34 4.55 4.45 -8.15
N LYS A 35 5.23 4.44 -9.30
CA LYS A 35 4.78 5.11 -10.54
C LYS A 35 4.02 4.13 -11.43
N GLY A 36 3.12 4.64 -12.28
CA GLY A 36 2.37 3.83 -13.25
C GLY A 36 1.18 3.06 -12.67
N VAL A 37 0.88 3.24 -11.38
CA VAL A 37 -0.30 2.68 -10.71
C VAL A 37 -1.14 3.82 -10.15
N LYS A 38 -2.46 3.78 -10.32
CA LYS A 38 -3.35 4.78 -9.72
C LYS A 38 -3.59 4.40 -8.26
N ILE A 39 -3.00 5.16 -7.34
CA ILE A 39 -3.11 4.92 -5.90
C ILE A 39 -3.95 6.02 -5.25
N THR A 40 -4.95 5.62 -4.47
CA THR A 40 -5.75 6.50 -3.63
C THR A 40 -5.50 6.17 -2.17
N LYS A 41 -5.27 7.18 -1.32
CA LYS A 41 -5.15 7.02 0.13
C LYS A 41 -6.33 7.70 0.83
N LYS A 42 -7.03 6.98 1.69
CA LYS A 42 -8.01 7.51 2.64
C LYS A 42 -7.59 7.19 4.06
N GLU A 43 -7.82 8.12 4.99
CA GLU A 43 -7.47 7.97 6.39
C GLU A 43 -8.74 7.88 7.23
N ALA A 44 -8.94 6.77 7.95
CA ALA A 44 -10.13 6.55 8.78
C ALA A 44 -9.82 5.58 9.92
N ASN A 45 -10.47 5.76 11.08
CA ASN A 45 -10.51 4.80 12.20
C ASN A 45 -9.14 4.23 12.65
N GLY A 46 -8.06 5.03 12.60
CA GLY A 46 -6.72 4.56 12.98
C GLY A 46 -6.02 3.71 11.91
N TYR A 47 -6.50 3.73 10.67
CA TYR A 47 -5.91 3.04 9.52
C TYR A 47 -5.63 3.99 8.35
N PHE A 48 -4.64 3.64 7.54
CA PHE A 48 -4.53 4.07 6.14
C PHE A 48 -5.22 3.03 5.28
N HIS A 49 -6.20 3.48 4.49
CA HIS A 49 -6.84 2.71 3.43
C HIS A 49 -6.19 3.10 2.11
N ILE A 50 -5.49 2.16 1.49
CA ILE A 50 -4.80 2.35 0.22
C ILE A 50 -5.55 1.52 -0.82
N THR A 51 -6.04 2.18 -1.87
CA THR A 51 -6.65 1.52 -3.02
C THR A 51 -5.73 1.69 -4.22
N MET A 52 -5.37 0.58 -4.85
CA MET A 52 -4.50 0.54 -6.03
C MET A 52 -5.33 0.05 -7.21
N LYS A 53 -5.34 0.79 -8.32
CA LYS A 53 -5.92 0.36 -9.58
C LYS A 53 -4.83 0.20 -10.63
N CYS A 54 -4.84 -0.95 -11.30
CA CYS A 54 -3.89 -1.33 -12.33
C CYS A 54 -4.63 -1.82 -13.57
N GLU A 55 -4.08 -1.50 -14.74
CA GLU A 55 -4.73 -1.78 -16.03
C GLU A 55 -4.04 -2.93 -16.78
N ASN A 56 -2.74 -3.15 -16.55
CA ASN A 56 -1.91 -4.10 -17.31
C ASN A 56 -1.07 -5.03 -16.40
N SER A 57 -1.47 -5.23 -15.14
CA SER A 57 -0.70 -6.00 -14.16
C SER A 57 -1.62 -6.66 -13.15
N SER A 58 -1.15 -7.75 -12.51
CA SER A 58 -1.89 -8.36 -11.39
C SER A 58 -1.98 -7.37 -10.23
N ALA A 59 -3.20 -7.16 -9.76
CA ALA A 59 -3.49 -6.26 -8.64
C ALA A 59 -2.86 -6.76 -7.35
N GLU A 60 -2.93 -8.08 -7.13
CA GLU A 60 -2.31 -8.74 -5.97
C GLU A 60 -0.79 -8.58 -6.00
N LYS A 61 -0.15 -8.85 -7.15
CA LYS A 61 1.31 -8.70 -7.27
C LYS A 61 1.77 -7.28 -6.95
N LEU A 62 1.12 -6.27 -7.53
CA LEU A 62 1.48 -4.87 -7.27
C LEU A 62 1.27 -4.48 -5.81
N ALA A 63 0.21 -4.97 -5.18
CA ALA A 63 -0.05 -4.71 -3.78
C ALA A 63 0.99 -5.37 -2.87
N LEU A 64 1.40 -6.61 -3.17
CA LEU A 64 2.47 -7.29 -2.45
C LEU A 64 3.82 -6.58 -2.59
N GLU A 65 4.16 -6.09 -3.79
CA GLU A 65 5.36 -5.29 -4.01
C GLU A 65 5.31 -3.98 -3.18
N PHE A 66 4.16 -3.32 -3.14
CA PHE A 66 3.95 -2.14 -2.30
C PHE A 66 4.11 -2.46 -0.81
N CYS A 67 3.53 -3.56 -0.33
CA CYS A 67 3.69 -4.04 1.04
C CYS A 67 5.16 -4.28 1.40
N ASN A 68 5.89 -4.99 0.53
CA ASN A 68 7.30 -5.26 0.71
C ASN A 68 8.12 -3.98 0.78
N TYR A 69 7.82 -2.99 -0.08
CA TYR A 69 8.48 -1.69 -0.04
C TYR A 69 8.23 -0.94 1.28
N VAL A 70 6.98 -0.94 1.77
CA VAL A 70 6.63 -0.36 3.08
C VAL A 70 7.42 -1.04 4.20
N LEU A 71 7.44 -2.37 4.24
CA LEU A 71 8.17 -3.15 5.25
C LEU A 71 9.68 -2.94 5.19
N ALA A 72 10.25 -2.87 3.98
CA ALA A 72 11.67 -2.57 3.81
C ALA A 72 12.02 -1.17 4.33
N SER A 73 11.20 -0.17 4.00
CA SER A 73 11.38 1.23 4.45
C SER A 73 11.27 1.38 5.97
N MET A 74 10.49 0.52 6.62
CA MET A 74 10.40 0.44 8.09
C MET A 74 11.69 -0.10 8.71
N LYS A 75 12.34 -1.10 8.10
CA LYS A 75 13.62 -1.65 8.59
C LYS A 75 14.77 -0.64 8.49
N THR A 76 14.80 0.16 7.43
CA THR A 76 15.85 1.17 7.23
C THR A 76 15.71 2.38 8.16
N SER A 77 14.51 2.66 8.70
CA SER A 77 14.30 3.73 9.70
C SER A 77 14.72 3.34 11.13
N LEU A 78 15.14 2.09 11.35
CA LEU A 78 15.62 1.58 12.64
C LEU A 78 17.16 1.53 12.72
N ILE A 79 17.86 2.13 11.75
CA ILE A 79 19.32 2.31 11.73
C ILE A 79 19.64 3.78 11.95
#